data_AF-A0A166WLF2-F1
#
_entry.id   AF-A0A166WLF2-F1
#
_cell.length_a   1.000
_cell.length_b   1.000
_cell.length_c   1.000
_cell.angle_alpha   90.00
_cell.angle_beta   90.00
_cell.angle_gamma   90.00
#
_symmetry.space_group_name_H-M   'P 1'
#
loop_
_entity.id
_entity.type
_entity.pdbx_description
1 polymer ?
#
loop_
_entity_poly.entity_id
_entity_poly.type
_entity_poly.pdbx_seq_one_letter_code
_entity_poly.pdbx_strand_id
1 'polypeptide(L)'
;MANLIDFLQHQNLVWQGTENAPASRQVYETVSTGFGDLDKQLHGGLPKQGVVDIQSQVGIGELRLLLPYLRKQTRMCAVIHPPALLNAHALFHQGVDTGQFLVITPNSPQEALWAAEQCLKSGACGSVLLWHGDLEVHQVKRLQLAAQTGQGLICILRSGIKQSASLPVCLSLKLAPHELGLRVQVIKRQGGWAKPDFVLDMSTNWPELTAREKVPRSAQVVTIEQALQQVNR
;
A
#
# COMPACT_ATOMS: atom_id res chain seq x y z
N MET A 1 44.16 -17.56 -11.19
CA MET A 1 43.13 -16.57 -11.62
C MET A 1 41.82 -16.66 -10.83
N ALA A 2 41.65 -17.55 -9.84
CA ALA A 2 40.44 -17.62 -9.00
C ALA A 2 40.33 -16.49 -7.94
N ASN A 3 41.46 -15.93 -7.50
CA ASN A 3 41.49 -14.96 -6.40
C ASN A 3 40.84 -13.60 -6.69
N LEU A 4 40.70 -13.20 -7.96
CA LEU A 4 40.09 -11.89 -8.27
C LEU A 4 38.57 -11.93 -8.10
N ILE A 5 37.93 -13.03 -8.50
CA ILE A 5 36.48 -13.16 -8.38
C ILE A 5 36.09 -13.25 -6.89
N ASP A 6 36.79 -14.07 -6.10
CA ASP A 6 36.53 -14.18 -4.66
C ASP A 6 36.79 -12.85 -3.93
N PHE A 7 37.86 -12.14 -4.30
CA PHE A 7 38.16 -10.80 -3.75
C PHE A 7 37.06 -9.79 -4.07
N LEU A 8 36.61 -9.73 -5.33
CA LEU A 8 35.56 -8.79 -5.74
C LEU A 8 34.19 -9.17 -5.14
N GLN A 9 33.92 -10.46 -4.93
CA GLN A 9 32.73 -10.93 -4.22
C GLN A 9 32.74 -10.52 -2.75
N HIS A 10 33.88 -10.70 -2.07
CA HIS A 10 34.04 -10.26 -0.67
C HIS A 10 33.89 -8.75 -0.50
N GLN A 11 34.23 -7.96 -1.53
CA GLN A 11 34.07 -6.51 -1.51
C GLN A 11 32.69 -6.03 -2.00
N ASN A 12 31.73 -6.92 -2.29
CA ASN A 12 30.43 -6.59 -2.90
C ASN A 12 30.54 -5.82 -4.23
N LEU A 13 31.64 -5.99 -4.97
CA LEU A 13 31.90 -5.34 -6.25
C LEU A 13 31.45 -6.17 -7.46
N VAL A 14 30.87 -7.36 -7.22
CA VAL A 14 30.30 -8.23 -8.24
C VAL A 14 28.81 -8.37 -8.02
N TRP A 15 28.02 -8.05 -9.05
CA TRP A 15 26.60 -8.36 -9.06
C TRP A 15 26.41 -9.85 -9.38
N GLN A 16 25.81 -10.61 -8.46
CA GLN A 16 25.50 -12.03 -8.67
C GLN A 16 24.00 -12.22 -8.90
N GLY A 17 23.63 -12.67 -10.10
CA GLY A 17 22.26 -12.97 -10.49
C GLY A 17 21.80 -14.39 -10.11
N THR A 18 22.10 -14.88 -8.91
CA THR A 18 21.65 -16.20 -8.46
C THR A 18 20.59 -16.07 -7.37
N GLU A 19 19.60 -16.98 -7.38
CA GLU A 19 18.51 -17.07 -6.40
C GLU A 19 19.00 -17.21 -4.95
N ASN A 20 20.27 -17.59 -4.75
CA ASN A 20 20.91 -17.84 -3.47
C ASN A 20 22.19 -16.99 -3.25
N ALA A 21 22.41 -15.93 -4.02
CA ALA A 21 23.48 -14.99 -3.69
C ALA A 21 23.25 -14.49 -2.26
N PRO A 22 24.25 -14.53 -1.35
CA PRO A 22 24.16 -13.81 -0.11
C PRO A 22 24.02 -12.34 -0.52
N ALA A 23 22.79 -11.84 -0.46
CA ALA A 23 22.46 -10.47 -0.80
C ALA A 23 23.55 -9.59 -0.18
N SER A 24 24.14 -8.70 -0.94
CA SER A 24 24.85 -7.55 -0.39
C SER A 24 23.84 -6.86 0.53
N ARG A 25 23.91 -7.22 1.81
CA ARG A 25 22.75 -7.31 2.70
C ARG A 25 22.50 -5.94 3.30
N GLN A 26 21.96 -5.00 2.51
CA GLN A 26 21.01 -4.10 3.12
C GLN A 26 19.77 -4.93 3.44
N VAL A 27 19.78 -5.57 4.62
CA VAL A 27 18.58 -6.10 5.25
C VAL A 27 17.70 -4.88 5.47
N TYR A 28 16.78 -4.62 4.54
CA TYR A 28 15.76 -3.61 4.78
C TYR A 28 14.88 -4.18 5.89
N GLU A 29 14.88 -3.49 7.03
CA GLU A 29 13.95 -3.81 8.10
C GLU A 29 12.54 -3.69 7.54
N THR A 30 11.77 -4.76 7.69
CA THR A 30 10.38 -4.82 7.26
C THR A 30 9.46 -4.80 8.47
N VAL A 31 8.25 -4.29 8.25
CA VAL A 31 7.18 -4.23 9.23
C VAL A 31 5.98 -4.94 8.62
N SER A 32 5.36 -5.83 9.40
CA SER A 32 4.17 -6.56 8.99
C SER A 32 3.08 -5.62 8.49
N THR A 33 2.49 -5.98 7.35
CA THR A 33 1.31 -5.32 6.77
C THR A 33 0.04 -5.61 7.56
N GLY A 34 0.09 -6.62 8.45
CA GLY A 34 -1.06 -7.20 9.14
C GLY A 34 -1.82 -8.25 8.33
N PHE A 35 -1.39 -8.51 7.09
CA PHE A 35 -1.90 -9.60 6.26
C PHE A 35 -0.80 -10.63 6.06
N GLY A 36 -0.95 -11.83 6.64
CA GLY A 36 0.07 -12.87 6.58
C GLY A 36 0.44 -13.27 5.16
N ASP A 37 -0.53 -13.31 4.24
CA ASP A 37 -0.25 -13.66 2.84
C ASP A 37 0.50 -12.55 2.10
N LEU A 38 0.18 -11.28 2.35
CA LEU A 38 0.96 -10.17 1.79
C LEU A 38 2.37 -10.15 2.38
N ASP A 39 2.52 -10.39 3.69
CA ASP A 39 3.83 -10.44 4.34
C ASP A 39 4.70 -11.58 3.77
N LYS A 40 4.13 -12.75 3.47
CA LYS A 40 4.85 -13.82 2.75
C LYS A 40 5.31 -13.38 1.37
N GLN A 41 4.46 -12.65 0.63
CA GLN A 41 4.84 -12.17 -0.70
C GLN A 41 5.91 -11.09 -0.65
N LEU A 42 5.91 -10.25 0.39
CA LEU A 42 6.88 -9.18 0.63
C LEU A 42 8.11 -9.60 1.47
N HIS A 43 8.20 -10.88 1.85
CA HIS A 43 9.20 -11.44 2.79
C HIS A 43 9.35 -10.62 4.09
N GLY A 44 8.23 -10.39 4.77
CA GLY A 44 8.18 -9.75 6.08
C GLY A 44 7.30 -8.50 6.17
N GLY A 45 6.92 -7.92 5.01
CA GLY A 45 5.92 -6.86 4.93
C GLY A 45 6.44 -5.58 4.25
N LEU A 46 5.94 -4.43 4.69
CA LEU A 46 6.33 -3.12 4.17
C LEU A 46 7.75 -2.76 4.63
N PRO A 47 8.52 -1.97 3.87
CA PRO A 47 9.77 -1.43 4.39
C PRO A 47 9.48 -0.49 5.58
N LYS A 48 10.33 -0.50 6.60
CA LYS A 48 10.19 0.35 7.80
C LYS A 48 10.26 1.84 7.47
N GLN A 49 11.03 2.21 6.45
CA GLN A 49 11.17 3.58 5.97
C GLN A 49 11.42 3.60 4.46
N GLY A 50 11.18 4.76 3.83
CA GLY A 50 11.40 4.97 2.40
C GLY A 50 10.10 5.19 1.64
N VAL A 51 10.12 4.89 0.34
CA VAL A 51 9.01 5.19 -0.58
C VAL A 51 8.40 3.91 -1.12
N VAL A 52 7.09 3.78 -0.95
CA VAL A 52 6.24 2.73 -1.50
C VAL A 52 5.32 3.35 -2.54
N ASP A 53 5.35 2.82 -3.75
CA ASP A 53 4.43 3.18 -4.83
C ASP A 53 3.24 2.21 -4.84
N ILE A 54 2.02 2.75 -4.85
CA ILE A 54 0.79 1.98 -4.91
C ILE A 54 -0.06 2.49 -6.07
N GLN A 55 -0.11 1.70 -7.13
CA GLN A 55 -0.96 1.95 -8.28
C GLN A 55 -2.34 1.37 -8.01
N SER A 56 -3.35 2.23 -7.85
CA SER A 56 -4.68 1.80 -7.45
C SER A 56 -5.77 2.70 -8.00
N GLN A 57 -6.92 2.10 -8.30
CA GLN A 57 -8.17 2.86 -8.39
C GLN A 57 -8.54 3.42 -7.01
N VAL A 58 -9.30 4.51 -6.98
CA VAL A 58 -9.79 5.09 -5.73
C VAL A 58 -11.01 4.31 -5.24
N GLY A 59 -11.02 3.96 -3.95
CA GLY A 59 -12.18 3.38 -3.28
C GLY A 59 -12.31 1.86 -3.39
N ILE A 60 -11.28 1.14 -3.84
CA ILE A 60 -11.31 -0.33 -3.93
C ILE A 60 -10.87 -1.00 -2.63
N GLY A 61 -10.25 -0.26 -1.71
CA GLY A 61 -9.72 -0.80 -0.45
C GLY A 61 -8.23 -0.57 -0.26
N GLU A 62 -7.63 0.30 -1.07
CA GLU A 62 -6.23 0.71 -0.99
C GLU A 62 -5.86 1.30 0.38
N LEU A 63 -6.77 2.02 1.02
CA LEU A 63 -6.57 2.47 2.41
C LEU A 63 -6.71 1.32 3.40
N ARG A 64 -7.69 0.41 3.19
CA ARG A 64 -7.91 -0.78 4.05
C ARG A 64 -6.69 -1.69 4.09
N LEU A 65 -5.96 -1.79 2.98
CA LEU A 65 -4.67 -2.49 2.89
C LEU A 65 -3.64 -1.96 3.91
N LEU A 66 -3.64 -0.66 4.16
CA LEU A 66 -2.67 -0.01 5.04
C LEU A 66 -3.14 0.08 6.49
N LEU A 67 -4.45 -0.04 6.76
CA LEU A 67 -5.00 0.14 8.10
C LEU A 67 -4.35 -0.75 9.17
N PRO A 68 -4.14 -2.07 8.97
CA PRO A 68 -3.54 -2.90 10.02
C PRO A 68 -2.10 -2.49 10.37
N TYR A 69 -1.34 -2.00 9.39
CA TYR A 69 -0.02 -1.39 9.61
C TYR A 69 -0.14 -0.07 10.40
N LEU A 70 -1.07 0.81 10.02
CA LEU A 70 -1.28 2.11 10.65
C LEU A 70 -1.75 1.99 12.11
N ARG A 71 -2.58 1.00 12.45
CA ARG A 71 -3.01 0.72 13.84
C ARG A 71 -1.85 0.48 14.81
N LYS A 72 -0.74 -0.04 14.30
CA LYS A 72 0.44 -0.36 15.13
C LYS A 72 1.43 0.80 15.22
N GLN A 73 1.20 1.91 14.51
CA GLN A 73 2.08 3.06 14.54
C GLN A 73 1.79 3.93 15.76
N THR A 74 2.84 4.45 16.37
CA THR A 74 2.78 5.37 17.51
C THR A 74 2.98 6.83 17.12
N ARG A 75 3.54 7.07 15.94
CA ARG A 75 3.75 8.40 15.37
C ARG A 75 2.62 8.79 14.44
N MET A 76 2.50 10.08 14.18
CA MET A 76 1.44 10.63 13.34
C MET A 76 1.45 10.02 11.93
N CYS A 77 0.25 9.89 11.36
CA CYS A 77 0.01 9.56 9.97
C CYS A 77 -0.50 10.81 9.24
N ALA A 78 0.34 11.40 8.39
CA ALA A 78 -0.10 12.48 7.51
C ALA A 78 -0.84 11.90 6.31
N VAL A 79 -2.04 12.39 6.03
CA VAL A 79 -2.88 11.99 4.90
C VAL A 79 -3.03 13.21 4.00
N ILE A 80 -2.35 13.18 2.86
CA ILE A 80 -2.11 14.34 2.02
C ILE A 80 -2.84 14.20 0.71
N HIS A 81 -3.64 15.23 0.40
CA HIS A 81 -4.45 15.33 -0.79
C HIS A 81 -5.39 14.13 -1.02
N PRO A 82 -6.07 13.59 0.02
CA PRO A 82 -6.93 12.43 -0.17
C PRO A 82 -8.06 12.76 -1.17
N PRO A 83 -8.48 11.79 -2.00
CA PRO A 83 -9.47 12.02 -3.07
C PRO A 83 -10.88 12.28 -2.54
N ALA A 84 -11.12 12.00 -1.26
CA ALA A 84 -12.36 12.24 -0.54
C ALA A 84 -12.06 12.48 0.95
N LEU A 85 -13.05 12.98 1.68
CA LEU A 85 -12.94 13.15 3.13
C LEU A 85 -12.74 11.80 3.83
N LEU A 86 -11.81 11.76 4.77
CA LEU A 86 -11.59 10.58 5.61
C LEU A 86 -12.73 10.44 6.61
N ASN A 87 -13.30 9.25 6.68
CA ASN A 87 -14.32 8.94 7.68
C ASN A 87 -13.64 8.57 9.01
N ALA A 88 -13.57 9.55 9.93
CA ALA A 88 -12.97 9.36 11.25
C ALA A 88 -13.65 8.26 12.07
N HIS A 89 -14.98 8.15 12.00
CA HIS A 89 -15.71 7.08 12.69
C HIS A 89 -15.32 5.69 12.16
N ALA A 90 -15.19 5.54 10.84
CA ALA A 90 -14.72 4.29 10.26
C ALA A 90 -13.30 3.95 10.76
N LEU A 91 -12.38 4.92 10.78
CA LEU A 91 -11.02 4.70 11.29
C LEU A 91 -11.01 4.31 12.78
N PHE A 92 -11.84 4.95 13.60
CA PHE A 92 -12.00 4.62 15.02
C PHE A 92 -12.51 3.18 15.22
N HIS A 93 -13.54 2.76 14.48
CA HIS A 93 -14.05 1.38 14.51
C HIS A 93 -13.02 0.36 14.01
N GLN A 94 -12.08 0.79 13.18
CA GLN A 94 -10.95 0.00 12.76
C GLN A 94 -9.82 0.01 13.80
N GLY A 95 -9.99 0.55 15.01
CA GLY A 95 -9.00 0.50 16.08
C GLY A 95 -7.76 1.34 15.81
N VAL A 96 -7.88 2.36 14.95
CA VAL A 96 -6.83 3.33 14.68
C VAL A 96 -7.03 4.54 15.60
N ASP A 97 -5.95 5.04 16.21
CA ASP A 97 -6.00 6.30 16.96
C ASP A 97 -6.20 7.48 15.99
N THR A 98 -7.42 7.99 15.92
CA THR A 98 -7.76 9.13 15.06
C THR A 98 -7.02 10.41 15.44
N GLY A 99 -6.54 10.54 16.68
CA GLY A 99 -5.73 11.68 17.12
C GLY A 99 -4.35 11.72 16.47
N GLN A 100 -3.88 10.59 15.92
CA GLN A 100 -2.63 10.50 15.17
C GLN A 100 -2.78 10.87 13.69
N PHE A 101 -3.99 11.16 13.19
CA PHE A 101 -4.22 11.44 11.78
C PHE A 101 -4.21 12.94 11.51
N LEU A 102 -3.30 13.37 10.65
CA LEU A 102 -3.22 14.75 10.16
C LEU A 102 -3.66 14.78 8.69
N VAL A 103 -4.83 15.35 8.41
CA VAL A 103 -5.30 15.51 7.03
C VAL A 103 -4.85 16.86 6.48
N ILE A 104 -4.16 16.85 5.34
CA ILE A 104 -3.67 18.04 4.65
C ILE A 104 -4.31 18.05 3.26
N THR A 105 -4.98 19.15 2.90
CA THR A 105 -5.60 19.38 1.58
C THR A 105 -4.93 20.56 0.88
N PRO A 106 -3.80 20.34 0.20
CA PRO A 106 -3.07 21.39 -0.51
C PRO A 106 -3.82 21.85 -1.76
N ASN A 107 -3.52 23.07 -2.21
CA ASN A 107 -4.16 23.68 -3.39
C ASN A 107 -3.47 23.28 -4.70
N SER A 108 -2.25 22.73 -4.64
CA SER A 108 -1.50 22.29 -5.82
C SER A 108 -0.75 20.98 -5.61
N PRO A 109 -0.43 20.24 -6.69
CA PRO A 109 0.41 19.05 -6.63
C PRO A 109 1.80 19.32 -6.02
N GLN A 110 2.36 20.51 -6.27
CA GLN A 110 3.67 20.92 -5.74
C GLN A 110 3.62 21.14 -4.22
N GLU A 111 2.56 21.79 -3.72
CA GLU A 111 2.32 21.94 -2.29
C GLU A 111 2.10 20.59 -1.61
N ALA A 112 1.45 19.62 -2.27
CA ALA A 112 1.30 18.27 -1.74
C ALA A 112 2.63 17.56 -1.56
N LEU A 113 3.53 17.64 -2.55
CA LEU A 113 4.88 17.09 -2.45
C LEU A 113 5.70 17.80 -1.38
N TRP A 114 5.59 19.13 -1.29
CA TRP A 114 6.27 19.91 -0.26
C TRP A 114 5.78 19.53 1.14
N ALA A 115 4.45 19.42 1.34
CA ALA A 115 3.86 19.01 2.61
C ALA A 115 4.31 17.60 3.01
N ALA A 116 4.35 16.66 2.06
CA ALA A 116 4.87 15.31 2.29
C ALA A 116 6.34 15.35 2.71
N GLU A 117 7.17 16.15 2.03
CA GLU A 117 8.58 16.33 2.39
C GLU A 117 8.76 16.90 3.80
N GLN A 118 7.97 17.91 4.19
CA GLN A 118 8.02 18.49 5.54
C GLN A 118 7.55 17.51 6.62
N CYS A 119 6.45 16.80 6.38
CA CYS A 119 5.93 15.80 7.31
C CYS A 119 7.00 14.72 7.59
N LEU A 120 7.65 14.23 6.55
CA LEU A 120 8.75 13.26 6.68
C LEU A 120 9.94 13.88 7.42
N LYS A 121 10.46 15.02 6.99
CA LYS A 121 11.65 15.67 7.60
C LYS A 121 11.48 16.00 9.08
N SER A 122 10.26 16.28 9.52
CA SER A 122 9.97 16.63 10.92
C SER A 122 10.27 15.50 11.91
N GLY A 123 10.26 14.24 11.45
CA GLY A 123 10.33 13.06 12.32
C GLY A 123 9.07 12.78 13.15
N ALA A 124 8.12 13.72 13.19
CA ALA A 124 6.85 13.58 13.91
C ALA A 124 5.87 12.63 13.20
N CYS A 125 5.89 12.63 11.86
CA CYS A 125 5.09 11.70 11.06
C CYS A 125 5.89 10.43 10.78
N GLY A 126 5.37 9.29 11.22
CA GLY A 126 5.95 7.99 10.89
C GLY A 126 5.41 7.36 9.63
N SER A 127 4.21 7.77 9.23
CA SER A 127 3.58 7.36 8.00
C SER A 127 3.08 8.58 7.25
N VAL A 128 3.25 8.59 5.93
CA VAL A 128 2.66 9.59 5.04
C VAL A 128 1.92 8.87 3.93
N LEU A 129 0.64 9.16 3.79
CA LEU A 129 -0.20 8.70 2.68
C LEU A 129 -0.37 9.88 1.73
N LEU A 130 0.16 9.77 0.52
CA LEU A 130 0.10 10.84 -0.47
C LEU A 130 -0.66 10.36 -1.69
N TRP A 131 -1.81 10.96 -1.98
CA TRP A 131 -2.44 10.79 -3.28
C TRP A 131 -1.85 11.78 -4.27
N HIS A 132 -1.30 11.26 -5.35
CA HIS A 132 -0.65 12.08 -6.37
C HIS A 132 -0.76 11.43 -7.75
N GLY A 133 -0.62 12.24 -8.79
CA GLY A 133 -0.55 11.76 -10.17
C GLY A 133 0.84 11.24 -10.52
N ASP A 134 1.27 11.52 -11.74
CA ASP A 134 2.60 11.15 -12.20
C ASP A 134 3.69 11.88 -11.42
N LEU A 135 4.80 11.15 -11.21
CA LEU A 135 5.96 11.63 -10.46
C LEU A 135 7.21 11.51 -11.30
N GLU A 136 8.10 12.47 -11.11
CA GLU A 136 9.44 12.42 -11.68
C GLU A 136 10.44 11.78 -10.72
N VAL A 137 11.50 11.20 -11.28
CA VAL A 137 12.58 10.54 -10.53
C VAL A 137 13.17 11.48 -9.46
N HIS A 138 13.34 12.76 -9.78
CA HIS A 138 13.93 13.73 -8.86
C HIS A 138 13.01 14.01 -7.65
N GLN A 139 11.68 14.01 -7.85
CA GLN A 139 10.70 14.18 -6.77
C GLN A 139 10.71 12.98 -5.84
N VAL A 140 10.74 11.75 -6.38
CA VAL A 140 10.82 10.53 -5.57
C VAL A 140 12.12 10.45 -4.78
N LYS A 141 13.26 10.83 -5.38
CA LYS A 141 14.54 10.90 -4.65
C LYS A 141 14.51 11.88 -3.47
N ARG A 142 13.89 13.04 -3.64
CA ARG A 142 13.71 14.02 -2.55
C ARG A 142 12.85 13.45 -1.42
N LEU A 143 11.74 12.79 -1.75
CA LEU A 143 10.89 12.11 -0.76
C LEU A 143 11.63 10.96 -0.07
N GLN A 144 12.45 10.20 -0.80
CA GLN A 144 13.25 9.12 -0.22
C GLN A 144 14.28 9.64 0.78
N LEU A 145 14.94 10.76 0.47
CA LEU A 145 15.86 11.41 1.39
C LEU A 145 15.11 11.91 2.64
N ALA A 146 13.97 12.57 2.47
CA ALA A 146 13.15 13.04 3.59
C ALA A 146 12.66 11.88 4.48
N ALA A 147 12.24 10.76 3.88
CA ALA A 147 11.84 9.55 4.57
C ALA A 147 12.99 8.93 5.38
N GLN A 148 14.22 8.95 4.84
CA GLN A 148 15.41 8.52 5.57
C GLN A 148 15.73 9.47 6.74
N THR A 149 15.64 10.79 6.54
CA THR A 149 15.89 11.79 7.60
C THR A 149 14.92 11.61 8.78
N GLY A 150 13.63 11.47 8.50
CA GLY A 150 12.60 11.30 9.54
C GLY A 150 12.33 9.87 9.98
N GLN A 151 13.07 8.90 9.43
CA GLN A 151 12.84 7.47 9.61
C GLN A 151 11.38 7.05 9.35
N GLY A 152 10.74 7.65 8.33
CA GLY A 152 9.32 7.50 8.02
C GLY A 152 9.07 6.67 6.77
N LEU A 153 7.85 6.16 6.64
CA LEU A 153 7.38 5.47 5.44
C LEU A 153 6.38 6.38 4.69
N ILE A 154 6.61 6.60 3.40
CA ILE A 154 5.61 7.23 2.53
C ILE A 154 5.03 6.22 1.56
N CYS A 155 3.70 6.11 1.56
CA CYS A 155 2.92 5.38 0.58
C CYS A 155 2.29 6.38 -0.39
N ILE A 156 2.71 6.32 -1.64
CA ILE A 156 2.20 7.17 -2.72
C ILE A 156 1.10 6.38 -3.44
N LEU A 157 -0.13 6.85 -3.34
CA LEU A 157 -1.30 6.27 -4.00
C LEU A 157 -1.55 7.01 -5.32
N ARG A 158 -1.39 6.29 -6.43
CA ARG A 158 -1.50 6.83 -7.78
C ARG A 158 -2.66 6.17 -8.52
N SER A 159 -3.58 6.98 -9.02
CA SER A 159 -4.73 6.53 -9.82
C SER A 159 -4.54 6.87 -11.30
N GLY A 160 -5.06 6.03 -12.20
CA GLY A 160 -5.15 6.36 -13.62
C GLY A 160 -3.85 6.32 -14.42
N ILE A 161 -2.82 5.61 -13.95
CA ILE A 161 -1.52 5.54 -14.64
C ILE A 161 -1.67 4.78 -15.97
N LYS A 162 -1.41 5.48 -17.09
CA LYS A 162 -1.42 4.89 -18.43
C LYS A 162 -0.07 4.24 -18.79
N GLN A 163 1.03 4.79 -18.27
CA GLN A 163 2.38 4.27 -18.49
C GLN A 163 3.28 4.73 -17.33
N SER A 164 3.78 3.81 -16.50
CA SER A 164 4.65 4.19 -15.38
C SER A 164 6.10 4.21 -15.85
N ALA A 165 6.74 5.38 -15.77
CA ALA A 165 8.20 5.43 -15.73
C ALA A 165 8.72 4.64 -14.52
N SER A 166 9.91 4.06 -14.62
CA SER A 166 10.53 3.35 -13.51
C SER A 166 10.92 4.35 -12.42
N LEU A 167 10.28 4.24 -11.25
CA LEU A 167 10.56 5.11 -10.10
C LEU A 167 11.57 4.45 -9.15
N PRO A 168 12.45 5.25 -8.51
CA PRO A 168 13.42 4.76 -7.52
C PRO A 168 12.75 4.48 -6.16
N VAL A 169 11.74 3.61 -6.15
CA VAL A 169 11.01 3.19 -4.94
C VAL A 169 11.51 1.86 -4.40
N CYS A 170 11.32 1.62 -3.10
CA CYS A 170 11.69 0.38 -2.42
C CYS A 170 10.69 -0.75 -2.72
N LEU A 171 9.41 -0.40 -2.91
CA LEU A 171 8.32 -1.31 -3.20
C LEU A 171 7.36 -0.62 -4.18
N SER A 172 6.88 -1.35 -5.18
CA SER A 172 5.78 -0.91 -6.06
C SER A 172 4.75 -2.02 -6.15
N LEU A 173 3.50 -1.66 -5.85
CA LEU A 173 2.33 -2.53 -5.88
C LEU A 173 1.35 -2.01 -6.92
N LYS A 174 0.67 -2.94 -7.60
CA LYS A 174 -0.52 -2.64 -8.39
C LYS A 174 -1.71 -3.36 -7.78
N LEU A 175 -2.78 -2.61 -7.53
CA LEU A 175 -4.01 -3.08 -6.90
C LEU A 175 -5.15 -3.03 -7.91
N ALA A 176 -5.97 -4.08 -7.90
CA ALA A 176 -7.22 -4.14 -8.62
C ALA A 176 -8.33 -4.66 -7.69
N PRO A 177 -9.59 -4.25 -7.90
CA PRO A 177 -10.70 -4.75 -7.10
C PRO A 177 -10.88 -6.26 -7.29
N HIS A 178 -11.27 -6.96 -6.24
CA HIS A 178 -11.63 -8.37 -6.27
C HIS A 178 -12.85 -8.62 -5.36
N GLU A 179 -13.64 -9.65 -5.66
CA GLU A 179 -14.85 -9.98 -4.90
C GLU A 179 -14.59 -10.17 -3.40
N LEU A 180 -13.46 -10.82 -3.06
CA LEU A 180 -13.02 -11.05 -1.69
C LEU A 180 -12.19 -9.90 -1.09
N GLY A 181 -11.86 -8.85 -1.85
CA GLY A 181 -10.96 -7.79 -1.40
C GLY A 181 -10.15 -7.18 -2.54
N LEU A 182 -8.85 -7.46 -2.57
CA LEU A 182 -7.93 -6.90 -3.56
C LEU A 182 -7.19 -7.99 -4.33
N ARG A 183 -7.00 -7.77 -5.63
CA ARG A 183 -5.95 -8.45 -6.39
C ARG A 183 -4.68 -7.60 -6.33
N VAL A 184 -3.59 -8.19 -5.87
CA VAL A 184 -2.32 -7.51 -5.61
C VAL A 184 -1.25 -8.08 -6.56
N GLN A 185 -0.58 -7.20 -7.28
CA GLN A 185 0.60 -7.51 -8.08
C GLN A 185 1.81 -6.77 -7.52
N VAL A 186 2.90 -7.51 -7.23
CA VAL A 186 4.16 -6.92 -6.79
C VAL A 186 5.00 -6.59 -8.03
N ILE A 187 5.00 -5.32 -8.44
CA ILE A 187 5.69 -4.84 -9.63
C ILE A 187 7.19 -4.76 -9.39
N LYS A 188 7.58 -4.24 -8.22
CA LYS A 188 8.97 -4.03 -7.85
C LYS A 188 9.11 -4.25 -6.36
N ARG A 189 10.18 -4.93 -5.97
CA ARG A 189 10.65 -4.94 -4.58
C ARG A 189 12.15 -4.88 -4.57
N GLN A 190 12.72 -4.02 -3.75
CA GLN A 190 14.16 -3.93 -3.57
C GLN A 190 14.68 -5.24 -2.98
N GLY A 191 15.67 -5.85 -3.65
CA GLY A 191 16.23 -7.13 -3.23
C GLY A 191 15.33 -8.35 -3.49
N GLY A 192 14.32 -8.24 -4.36
CA GLY A 192 13.46 -9.35 -4.73
C GLY A 192 13.00 -9.30 -6.19
N TRP A 193 12.48 -10.42 -6.67
CA TRP A 193 11.94 -10.55 -8.02
C TRP A 193 10.43 -10.30 -8.02
N ALA A 194 9.90 -9.91 -9.19
CA ALA A 194 8.46 -9.80 -9.39
C ALA A 194 7.79 -11.17 -9.19
N LYS A 195 6.60 -11.15 -8.58
CA LYS A 195 5.82 -12.36 -8.29
C LYS A 195 4.49 -12.31 -9.06
N PRO A 196 3.87 -13.47 -9.32
CA PRO A 196 2.51 -13.50 -9.87
C PRO A 196 1.55 -12.73 -8.96
N ASP A 197 0.50 -12.21 -9.57
CA ASP A 197 -0.58 -11.59 -8.83
C ASP A 197 -1.30 -12.62 -7.96
N PHE A 198 -1.87 -12.14 -6.86
CA PHE A 198 -2.61 -12.99 -5.92
C PHE A 198 -3.80 -12.22 -5.37
N VAL A 199 -4.79 -12.95 -4.88
CA VAL A 199 -5.95 -12.39 -4.20
C VAL A 199 -5.61 -12.25 -2.72
N LEU A 200 -5.73 -11.03 -2.22
CA LEU A 200 -5.70 -10.72 -0.81
C LEU A 200 -7.15 -10.69 -0.29
N ASP A 201 -7.51 -11.73 0.45
CA ASP A 201 -8.82 -11.85 1.10
C ASP A 201 -8.93 -10.86 2.26
N MET A 202 -9.95 -10.03 2.21
CA MET A 202 -10.30 -9.02 3.20
C MET A 202 -11.64 -9.31 3.89
N SER A 203 -12.34 -10.39 3.51
CA SER A 203 -13.68 -10.74 3.98
C SER A 203 -13.74 -11.00 5.50
N THR A 204 -12.65 -11.46 6.10
CA THR A 204 -12.57 -11.65 7.56
C THR A 204 -12.70 -10.34 8.33
N ASN A 205 -12.13 -9.26 7.81
CA ASN A 205 -12.09 -7.96 8.48
C ASN A 205 -13.18 -6.99 7.99
N TRP A 206 -13.65 -7.17 6.75
CA TRP A 206 -14.66 -6.32 6.12
C TRP A 206 -15.66 -7.12 5.27
N PRO A 207 -16.43 -8.03 5.87
CA PRO A 207 -17.36 -8.89 5.14
C PRO A 207 -18.46 -8.09 4.41
N GLU A 208 -18.80 -6.90 4.89
CA GLU A 208 -19.79 -6.02 4.25
C GLU A 208 -19.25 -5.34 2.97
N LEU A 209 -17.92 -5.32 2.81
CA LEU A 209 -17.24 -4.68 1.68
C LEU A 209 -16.63 -5.71 0.72
N THR A 210 -17.12 -6.95 0.78
CA THR A 210 -16.83 -8.04 -0.14
C THR A 210 -18.12 -8.51 -0.80
N ALA A 211 -18.02 -9.09 -1.99
CA ALA A 211 -19.17 -9.70 -2.62
C ALA A 211 -19.68 -10.82 -1.71
N ARG A 212 -20.93 -10.71 -1.27
CA ARG A 212 -21.60 -11.81 -0.58
C ARG A 212 -21.87 -12.89 -1.60
N GLU A 213 -21.64 -14.15 -1.25
CA GLU A 213 -22.26 -15.25 -1.98
C GLU A 213 -23.76 -14.92 -2.08
N LYS A 214 -24.28 -14.86 -3.31
CA LYS A 214 -25.72 -14.79 -3.53
C LYS A 214 -26.27 -16.11 -3.01
N VAL A 215 -26.63 -16.16 -1.72
CA VAL A 215 -27.51 -17.22 -1.23
C VAL A 215 -28.72 -17.15 -2.14
N PRO A 216 -29.02 -18.21 -2.92
CA PRO A 216 -30.22 -18.19 -3.75
C PRO A 216 -31.37 -17.86 -2.81
N ARG A 217 -32.05 -16.73 -3.08
CA ARG A 217 -33.23 -16.34 -2.29
C ARG A 217 -34.09 -17.59 -2.21
N SER A 218 -34.40 -18.03 -0.99
CA SER A 218 -35.26 -19.19 -0.81
C SER A 218 -36.50 -18.97 -1.66
N ALA A 219 -37.01 -20.03 -2.29
CA ALA A 219 -38.23 -20.00 -3.12
C ALA A 219 -39.48 -19.48 -2.37
N GLN A 220 -39.34 -19.12 -1.09
CA GLN A 220 -40.35 -18.55 -0.21
C GLN A 220 -40.32 -17.01 -0.15
N VAL A 221 -39.34 -16.34 -0.77
CA VAL A 221 -39.34 -14.86 -0.86
C VAL A 221 -40.10 -14.45 -2.11
N VAL A 222 -41.41 -14.29 -1.96
CA VAL A 222 -42.31 -13.74 -3.00
C VAL A 222 -42.07 -12.23 -3.06
N THR A 223 -41.75 -11.68 -4.24
CA THR A 223 -41.69 -10.22 -4.42
C THR A 223 -43.07 -9.60 -4.21
N ILE A 224 -43.15 -8.33 -3.78
CA ILE A 224 -44.43 -7.63 -3.58
C ILE A 224 -45.33 -7.72 -4.83
N GLU A 225 -44.75 -7.63 -6.03
CA GLU A 225 -45.48 -7.81 -7.29
C GLU A 225 -46.09 -9.21 -7.44
N GLN A 226 -45.35 -10.26 -7.07
CA GLN A 226 -45.83 -11.65 -7.14
C GLN A 226 -46.88 -11.94 -6.06
N ALA A 227 -46.77 -11.32 -4.89
CA ALA A 227 -47.76 -11.44 -3.83
C ALA A 227 -49.08 -10.75 -4.22
N LEU A 228 -49.02 -9.58 -4.86
CA LEU A 228 -50.19 -8.87 -5.37
C LEU A 228 -50.92 -9.63 -6.48
N GLN A 229 -50.19 -10.39 -7.30
CA GLN A 229 -50.81 -11.26 -8.32
C GLN A 229 -51.49 -12.50 -7.73
N GLN A 230 -51.05 -12.98 -6.57
CA GLN A 230 -51.67 -14.12 -5.87
C GLN A 230 -52.91 -13.72 -5.07
N VAL A 231 -53.02 -12.47 -4.61
CA VAL A 231 -54.20 -11.97 -3.87
C VAL A 231 -55.39 -11.64 -4.80
N ASN A 232 -55.14 -11.43 -6.09
CA ASN A 232 -56.18 -11.14 -7.09
C ASN A 232 -56.67 -12.40 -7.85
N ARG A 233 -56.41 -13.60 -7.33
CA ARG A 233 -56.99 -14.87 -7.79
C ARG A 233 -57.88 -15.45 -6.70
#